data_AF-A0A8X7PCP4-F1
#
_entry.id   AF-A0A8X7PCP4-F1
#
_cell.length_a   1.000
_cell.length_b   1.000
_cell.length_c   1.000
_cell.angle_alpha   90.00
_cell.angle_beta   90.00
_cell.angle_gamma   90.00
#
_symmetry.space_group_name_H-M   'P 1'
#
loop_
_entity.id
_entity.type
_entity.pdbx_description
1 polymer ?
#
loop_
_entity_poly.entity_id
_entity_poly.type
_entity_poly.pdbx_seq_one_letter_code
_entity_poly.pdbx_strand_id
1 'polypeptide(L)' 'MLQFWEAGKAQRGDELMGVDMLLFDVKSTLMPATVNVHRLANFRDRLQAADLISLGATRTSGFQTHL' A
#
# COMPACT_ATOMS: atom_id res chain seq x y z
N MET A 1 13.03 -9.99 4.75
CA MET A 1 12.19 -10.05 3.54
C MET A 1 10.83 -9.45 3.87
N LEU A 2 10.43 -8.41 3.15
CA LEU A 2 9.12 -7.79 3.27
C LEU A 2 8.20 -8.48 2.25
N GLN A 3 7.11 -9.08 2.71
CA GLN A 3 6.10 -9.66 1.83
C GLN A 3 4.98 -8.65 1.63
N PHE A 4 4.31 -8.71 0.48
CA PHE A 4 3.17 -7.85 0.21
C PHE A 4 2.07 -8.61 -0.51
N TRP A 5 0.83 -8.18 -0.29
CA TRP A 5 -0.36 -8.76 -0.88
C TRP A 5 -1.30 -7.64 -1.32
N GLU A 6 -1.90 -7.79 -2.49
CA GLU A 6 -3.01 -6.93 -2.90
C GLU A 6 -4.24 -7.27 -2.06
N ALA A 7 -4.79 -6.27 -1.39
CA ALA A 7 -5.94 -6.42 -0.51
C ALA A 7 -7.24 -5.87 -1.13
N GLY A 8 -7.13 -4.90 -2.04
CA GLY A 8 -8.29 -4.33 -2.70
C GLY A 8 -7.96 -3.17 -3.63
N LYS A 9 -8.99 -2.65 -4.29
CA LYS A 9 -8.89 -1.49 -5.16
C LYS A 9 -9.31 -0.24 -4.40
N ALA A 10 -8.44 0.76 -4.37
CA ALA A 10 -8.79 2.09 -3.91
C ALA A 10 -9.45 2.84 -5.07
N GLN A 11 -10.74 3.13 -4.95
CA GLN A 11 -11.56 3.75 -6.00
C GLN A 11 -12.20 5.04 -5.51
N ARG A 12 -12.42 5.98 -6.44
CA ARG A 12 -13.25 7.17 -6.23
C ARG A 12 -14.33 7.20 -7.29
N GLY A 13 -15.55 6.82 -6.90
CA GLY A 13 -16.58 6.47 -7.89
C GLY A 13 -16.13 5.27 -8.69
N ASP A 14 -16.18 5.37 -10.02
CA ASP A 14 -15.73 4.31 -10.94
C ASP A 14 -14.26 4.43 -11.36
N GLU A 15 -13.55 5.46 -10.87
CA GLU A 15 -12.15 5.70 -11.20
C GLU A 15 -11.22 4.96 -10.21
N LEU A 16 -10.34 4.10 -10.75
CA LEU A 16 -9.30 3.42 -9.99
C LEU A 16 -8.22 4.41 -9.59
N MET A 17 -8.20 4.79 -8.32
CA MET A 17 -7.22 5.71 -7.75
C MET A 17 -5.94 5.01 -7.31
N GLY A 18 -6.04 3.71 -7.01
CA GLY A 18 -4.91 2.92 -6.52
C GLY A 18 -5.29 1.52 -6.09
N VAL A 19 -4.35 0.86 -5.43
CA VAL A 19 -4.49 -0.49 -4.90
C VAL A 19 -4.10 -0.47 -3.44
N ASP A 20 -4.97 -1.01 -2.59
CA ASP A 20 -4.68 -1.25 -1.19
C ASP A 20 -3.81 -2.51 -1.09
N MET A 21 -2.77 -2.40 -0.28
CA MET A 21 -1.75 -3.41 -0.07
C MET A 21 -1.60 -3.70 1.42
N LEU A 22 -1.35 -4.97 1.73
CA LEU A 22 -0.92 -5.41 3.04
C LEU A 22 0.57 -5.75 2.96
N LEU A 23 1.37 -5.05 3.76
CA LEU A 23 2.80 -5.30 3.89
C LEU A 23 3.05 -6.10 5.17
N PHE A 24 3.91 -7.10 5.08
CA PHE A 24 4.26 -7.97 6.19
C PHE A 24 5.78 -8.02 6.35
N ASP A 25 6.28 -7.45 7.44
CA ASP A 25 7.72 -7.37 7.72
C ASP A 25 8.25 -8.62 8.45
N VAL A 26 9.57 -8.79 8.49
CA VAL A 26 10.26 -9.91 9.18
C VAL A 26 9.91 -10.05 10.67
N LYS A 27 9.48 -8.96 11.33
CA LYS A 27 8.99 -8.93 12.70
C LYS A 27 7.50 -9.29 12.81
N SER A 28 6.90 -9.76 11.72
CA SER A 28 5.48 -10.09 11.63
C SER A 28 4.54 -8.89 11.83
N THR A 29 5.02 -7.67 11.56
CA THR A 29 4.17 -6.47 11.57
C THR A 29 3.38 -6.41 10.27
N LEU A 30 2.05 -6.37 10.38
CA LEU A 30 1.15 -6.09 9.27
C LEU A 30 0.96 -4.57 9.16
N MET A 31 1.24 -4.00 7.99
CA MET A 31 1.09 -2.58 7.71
C MET A 31 0.19 -2.40 6.48
N PRO A 32 -0.99 -1.77 6.62
CA PRO A 32 -1.79 -1.39 5.46
C PRO A 32 -1.15 -0.20 4.74
N ALA A 33 -1.17 -0.22 3.42
CA ALA A 33 -0.75 0.89 2.57
C ALA A 33 -1.63 1.00 1.34
N THR A 34 -1.72 2.18 0.74
CA THR A 34 -2.39 2.39 -0.53
C THR A 34 -1.38 2.90 -1.55
N VAL A 35 -1.29 2.25 -2.71
CA VAL A 35 -0.43 2.67 -3.82
C VAL A 35 -1.29 3.31 -4.90
N ASN A 36 -1.04 4.60 -5.17
CA ASN A 36 -1.75 5.33 -6.22
C ASN A 36 -1.47 4.76 -7.62
N VAL A 37 -2.47 4.75 -8.49
CA VAL A 37 -2.42 4.19 -9.86
C VAL A 37 -1.28 4.77 -10.71
N HIS A 38 -0.96 6.06 -10.56
CA HIS A 38 0.14 6.70 -11.29
C HIS A 38 1.52 6.22 -10.83
N ARG A 39 1.61 5.69 -9.61
CA ARG A 39 2.85 5.12 -9.06
C ARG A 39 2.87 3.61 -9.13
N LEU A 40 1.74 2.97 -9.42
CA LEU A 40 1.59 1.51 -9.41
C LEU A 40 2.55 0.82 -10.37
N ALA A 41 2.76 1.35 -11.60
CA ALA A 41 3.72 0.79 -12.55
C ALA A 41 5.16 0.80 -11.99
N ASN A 42 5.61 1.95 -11.50
CA ASN A 42 6.93 2.11 -10.89
C ASN A 42 7.10 1.28 -9.62
N PHE A 43 6.03 1.10 -8.83
CA PHE A 43 6.06 0.26 -7.64
C PHE A 43 6.08 -1.22 -8.00
N ARG A 44 5.36 -1.67 -9.03
CA ARG A 44 5.34 -3.08 -9.43
C ARG A 44 6.74 -3.57 -9.81
N ASP A 45 7.46 -2.78 -10.58
CA ASP A 45 8.83 -3.10 -11.01
C ASP A 45 9.82 -3.05 -9.83
N ARG A 46 9.65 -2.09 -8.92
CA ARG A 46 10.54 -1.93 -7.76
C ARG A 46 10.24 -2.88 -6.60
N LEU A 47 9.00 -3.28 -6.42
CA LEU A 47 8.59 -4.27 -5.42
C LEU A 47 9.04 -5.69 -5.83
N GLN A 48 9.05 -6.01 -7.12
CA GLN A 48 9.67 -7.25 -7.62
C GLN A 48 11.18 -7.29 -7.39
N ALA A 49 11.85 -6.12 -7.37
CA ALA A 49 13.28 -6.02 -7.12
C ALA A 49 13.67 -6.20 -5.63
N ALA A 50 12.70 -6.37 -4.72
CA ALA A 50 12.91 -6.71 -3.31
C ALA A 50 13.89 -5.80 -2.52
N ASP A 51 14.05 -4.54 -2.94
CA ASP A 51 14.73 -3.55 -2.12
C ASP A 51 13.70 -2.79 -1.28
N LEU A 52 13.91 -2.85 0.03
CA LEU A 52 13.12 -2.25 1.09
C LEU A 52 12.95 -0.74 0.85
N ILE A 53 11.92 -0.32 0.11
CA ILE A 53 11.61 1.11 -0.04
C ILE A 53 11.04 1.59 1.29
N SER A 54 11.84 2.37 2.02
CA SER A 54 11.35 3.18 3.14
C SER A 54 10.31 4.16 2.61
N LEU A 55 9.03 3.80 2.74
CA LEU A 55 7.90 4.66 2.43
C LEU A 55 7.75 5.69 3.55
N GLY A 56 8.58 6.73 3.50
CA GLY A 56 8.46 7.89 4.36
C GLY A 56 7.34 8.82 3.89
N ALA A 57 6.45 9.18 4.83
CA ALA A 57 5.37 10.16 4.76
C ALA A 57 4.00 9.67 4.24
N THR A 58 3.30 8.88 5.05
CA THR A 58 1.83 8.82 5.04
C THR A 58 1.26 9.83 6.04
N ARG A 59 0.41 10.73 5.56
CA ARG A 59 -0.48 11.53 6.41
C ARG A 59 -1.38 10.55 7.17
N THR A 60 -1.33 10.55 8.49
CA THR A 60 -2.32 9.90 9.35
C THR A 60 -3.62 10.71 9.30
N SER A 61 -4.46 10.45 8.30
CA SER A 61 -5.87 10.87 8.37
C SER A 61 -6.62 9.78 9.13
N GLY A 62 -6.98 10.07 10.38
CA GLY A 62 -7.68 9.15 11.27
C GLY A 62 -8.97 8.62 10.65
N PHE A 63 -9.11 7.31 10.64
CA PHE A 63 -10.41 6.67 10.47
C PHE A 63 -11.17 6.81 11.78
N GLN A 64 -12.18 7.68 11.80
CA GLN A 64 -13.17 7.73 12.86
C GLN A 64 -14.17 6.59 12.60
N THR A 65 -14.10 5.51 13.39
CA THR A 65 -15.15 4.50 13.46
C THR A 65 -16.31 5.08 14.25
N HIS A 66 -17.44 5.35 13.60
CA HIS A 66 -18.71 5.49 14.30
C HIS A 66 -19.16 4.10 14.77
N LEU A 67 -19.31 3.95 16.09
CA LEU A 67 -20.17 2.96 16.72
C LEU A 67 -21.63 3.38 16.55
#